data_AF-A8H363-F1
#
_entry.id   AF-A8H363-F1
#
_cell.length_a   1.000
_cell.length_b   1.000
_cell.length_c   1.000
_cell.angle_alpha   90.00
_cell.angle_beta   90.00
_cell.angle_gamma   90.00
#
_symmetry.space_group_name_H-M   'P 1'
#
loop_
_entity.id
_entity.type
_entity.pdbx_description
1 polymer ?
#
loop_
_entity_poly.entity_id
_entity_poly.type
_entity_poly.pdbx_seq_one_letter_code
_entity_poly.pdbx_strand_id
1 'polypeptide(L)' 'MLTKISLILTFSYFAFWCFGPLWLNELGNWFGLPLWFWFSCICAPLLLIVSLSFLLSKVVENDDD' A
#
# COMPACT_ATOMS: atom_id res chain seq x y z
N MET A 1 2.54 -10.42 -15.42
CA MET A 1 1.42 -10.01 -14.53
C MET A 1 1.89 -9.25 -13.29
N LEU A 2 2.97 -9.69 -12.62
CA LEU A 2 3.54 -9.03 -11.43
C LEU A 2 3.70 -7.51 -11.58
N THR A 3 4.25 -7.05 -12.70
CA THR A 3 4.52 -5.62 -12.94
C THR A 3 3.25 -4.78 -12.96
N LYS A 4 2.14 -5.27 -13.55
CA LYS A 4 0.86 -4.54 -13.58
C LYS A 4 0.25 -4.41 -12.19
N ILE A 5 0.30 -5.49 -11.41
CA ILE A 5 -0.19 -5.51 -10.03
C ILE A 5 0.64 -4.57 -9.17
N SER A 6 1.97 -4.66 -9.24
CA SER A 6 2.87 -3.77 -8.51
C SER A 6 2.66 -2.31 -8.89
N LEU A 7 2.46 -2.00 -10.18
CA LEU A 7 2.20 -0.64 -10.65
C LEU A 7 0.86 -0.09 -10.15
N ILE A 8 -0.20 -0.90 -10.15
CA ILE A 8 -1.50 -0.55 -9.55
C ILE A 8 -1.37 -0.35 -8.04
N LEU A 9 -0.59 -1.18 -7.35
CA LEU A 9 -0.34 -1.07 -5.92
C LEU A 9 0.39 0.24 -5.59
N THR A 10 1.44 0.56 -6.34
CA THR A 10 2.21 1.80 -6.20
C THR A 10 1.36 3.01 -6.52
N PHE A 11 0.53 2.95 -7.57
CA PHE A 11 -0.36 4.05 -7.93
C PHE A 11 -1.45 4.28 -6.87
N SER A 12 -2.07 3.20 -6.38
CA SER A 12 -3.07 3.26 -5.31
C SER A 12 -2.48 3.82 -4.02
N TYR A 13 -1.28 3.36 -3.67
CA TYR A 13 -0.52 3.86 -2.53
C TYR A 13 -0.17 5.34 -2.69
N PHE A 14 0.28 5.77 -3.88
CA PHE A 14 0.59 7.16 -4.18
C PHE A 14 -0.65 8.06 -4.11
N ALA A 15 -1.80 7.60 -4.62
CA ALA A 15 -3.07 8.32 -4.53
C ALA A 15 -3.53 8.49 -3.07
N PHE A 16 -3.47 7.40 -2.28
CA PHE A 16 -3.69 7.47 -0.83
C PHE A 16 -2.67 8.41 -0.17
N TRP A 17 -1.44 8.45 -0.71
CA TRP A 17 -0.36 9.31 -0.23
C TRP A 17 -0.58 10.79 -0.42
N CYS A 18 -1.07 11.20 -1.57
CA CYS A 18 -1.46 12.58 -1.79
C CYS A 18 -2.72 12.97 -1.00
N PHE A 19 -3.61 12.02 -0.72
CA PHE A 19 -4.85 12.29 0.02
C PHE A 19 -4.59 12.58 1.51
N GLY A 20 -3.53 11.99 2.06
CA GLY A 20 -3.10 12.19 3.43
C GLY A 20 -2.87 13.62 3.90
N PRO A 21 -1.95 14.39 3.27
CA PRO A 21 -1.71 15.78 3.63
C PRO A 21 -2.90 16.69 3.30
N LEU A 22 -3.79 16.28 2.37
CA LEU A 22 -5.03 16.99 2.07
C LEU A 22 -6.08 16.81 3.18
N TRP A 23 -6.15 15.62 3.78
CA TRP A 23 -7.17 15.27 4.79
C TRP A 23 -6.70 15.47 6.24
N LEU A 24 -5.41 15.27 6.52
CA LEU A 24 -4.81 15.40 7.85
C LEU A 24 -4.00 16.68 8.04
N ASN A 25 -4.20 17.69 7.19
CA ASN A 25 -3.53 18.99 7.36
C ASN A 25 -3.77 19.59 8.76
N GLU A 26 -4.94 19.32 9.33
CA GLU A 26 -5.37 19.82 10.64
C GLU A 26 -4.93 18.95 11.83
N LEU A 27 -4.47 17.70 11.61
CA LEU A 27 -4.21 16.73 12.69
C LEU A 27 -2.85 16.88 13.40
N GLY A 28 -2.07 17.88 13.02
CA GLY A 28 -0.84 18.24 13.73
C GLY A 28 0.30 17.23 13.54
N ASN A 29 1.51 17.71 13.83
CA ASN A 29 2.74 16.97 13.65
C ASN A 29 3.00 16.09 14.89
N TRP A 30 3.01 14.76 14.78
CA TRP A 30 3.32 13.88 15.91
C TRP A 30 4.78 13.46 15.84
N PHE A 31 5.55 13.73 16.89
CA PHE A 31 6.98 13.37 16.93
C PHE A 31 7.83 14.06 15.83
N GLY A 32 7.42 15.24 15.37
CA GLY A 32 8.13 15.97 14.32
C GLY A 32 7.80 15.54 12.89
N LEU A 33 6.95 14.51 12.70
CA LEU A 33 6.49 14.07 11.39
C LEU A 33 4.95 13.98 11.32
N PRO A 34 4.35 14.17 10.13
CA PRO A 34 2.90 14.07 10.00
C PRO A 34 2.47 12.63 10.26
N LEU A 35 1.40 12.45 11.07
CA LEU A 35 0.80 11.15 11.39
C LEU A 35 0.52 10.28 10.16
N TRP A 36 0.22 10.95 9.05
CA TRP A 36 -0.08 10.28 7.81
C TRP A 36 1.17 9.57 7.21
N PHE A 37 2.38 10.08 7.45
CA PHE A 37 3.64 9.42 7.09
C PHE A 37 3.81 8.08 7.83
N TRP A 38 3.44 8.04 9.11
CA TRP A 38 3.46 6.82 9.92
C TRP A 38 2.50 5.76 9.40
N PHE A 39 1.27 6.15 9.07
CA PHE A 39 0.30 5.24 8.46
C PHE A 39 0.82 4.62 7.18
N SER A 40 1.50 5.43 6.39
CA SER A 40 1.97 5.00 5.10
C SER A 40 3.17 4.05 5.17
N CYS A 41 4.04 4.20 6.18
CA CYS A 41 5.06 3.21 6.56
C CYS A 41 4.47 1.84 6.92
N ILE A 42 3.22 1.77 7.40
CA ILE A 42 2.53 0.51 7.72
C ILE A 42 1.78 -0.02 6.49
N CYS A 43 1.11 0.86 5.74
CA CYS A 43 0.34 0.47 4.54
C CYS A 43 1.22 -0.12 3.45
N ALA A 44 2.43 0.40 3.22
CA ALA A 44 3.34 -0.14 2.20
C ALA A 44 3.70 -1.62 2.39
N PRO A 45 4.26 -2.05 3.55
CA PRO A 45 4.58 -3.46 3.77
C PRO A 45 3.32 -4.33 3.82
N LEU A 46 2.20 -3.83 4.34
CA LEU A 46 0.95 -4.59 4.43
C LEU A 46 0.35 -4.86 3.04
N LEU A 47 0.33 -3.86 2.15
CA LEU A 47 -0.08 -4.05 0.75
C LEU A 47 0.85 -5.03 0.02
N LEU A 48 2.15 -4.97 0.30
CA LEU A 48 3.13 -5.87 -0.31
C LEU A 48 2.90 -7.32 0.12
N ILE A 49 2.63 -7.57 1.40
CA ILE A 49 2.29 -8.89 1.94
C ILE A 49 0.98 -9.41 1.32
N VAL A 50 -0.08 -8.59 1.29
CA VAL A 50 -1.37 -8.98 0.71
C VAL A 50 -1.22 -9.30 -0.78
N SER A 51 -0.48 -8.47 -1.52
CA SER A 51 -0.22 -8.70 -2.93
C SER A 51 0.56 -9.99 -3.16
N LEU A 52 1.54 -10.30 -2.31
CA LEU A 52 2.32 -11.53 -2.41
C LEU A 52 1.44 -12.75 -2.12
N SER A 53 0.63 -12.71 -1.05
CA SER A 53 -0.30 -13.79 -0.70
C SER A 53 -1.32 -14.06 -1.80
N PHE A 54 -1.91 -13.01 -2.38
CA PHE A 54 -2.85 -13.16 -3.49
C PHE A 54 -2.20 -13.82 -4.72
N LEU A 55 -0.96 -13.44 -5.03
CA LEU A 55 -0.21 -14.00 -6.14
C LEU A 55 0.15 -15.47 -5.89
N LEU A 56 0.57 -15.79 -4.66
CA LEU A 56 0.86 -17.15 -4.25
C LEU A 56 -0.38 -18.05 -4.35
N SER A 57 -1.55 -17.58 -3.88
CA SER A 57 -2.81 -18.31 -4.03
C SER A 57 -3.18 -18.52 -5.50
N LYS A 58 -2.98 -17.51 -6.36
CA LYS A 58 -3.24 -17.62 -7.80
C LYS A 58 -2.30 -18.59 -8.51
N VAL A 59 -1.03 -18.64 -8.10
CA VAL A 59 -0.03 -19.58 -8.64
C VAL A 59 -0.36 -21.01 -8.19
N VAL A 60 -0.67 -21.21 -6.91
CA VAL A 60 -1.12 -22.52 -6.39
C VAL A 60 -2.34 -23.04 -7.14
N GLU A 61 -3.36 -22.19 -7.34
CA GLU A 61 -4.57 -22.56 -8.08
C GLU A 61 -4.29 -22.95 -9.55
N ASN A 62 -3.24 -22.42 -10.17
CA ASN A 62 -2.85 -22.79 -11.55
C ASN A 62 -1.98 -24.05 -11.64
N ASP A 63 -1.44 -24.56 -10.52
CA ASP A 63 -0.60 -25.78 -10.52
C ASP A 63 -1.45 -27.05 -10.35
N ASP A 64 -2.69 -26.92 -9.86
CA ASP A 64 -3.66 -28.00 -9.65
C ASP A 64 -4.58 -28.28 -10.87
N ASP A 65 -4.47 -27.52 -11.96
CA ASP A 65 -5.17 -27.71 -13.25
C ASP A 65 -4.24 -28.30 -14.34
#